data_AF-A0A6C0FCT0-F1
#
_entry.id   AF-A0A6C0FCT0-F1
#
_cell.length_a   1.000
_cell.length_b   1.000
_cell.length_c   1.000
_cell.angle_alpha   90.00
_cell.angle_beta   90.00
_cell.angle_gamma   90.00
#
_symmetry.space_group_name_H-M   'P 1'
#
loop_
_entity.id
_entity.type
_entity.pdbx_description
1 polymer ?
#
loop_
_entity_poly.entity_id
_entity_poly.type
_entity_poly.pdbx_seq_one_letter_code
_entity_poly.pdbx_strand_id
1 'polypeptide(L)'
;MDKQIQEQMYKAFFDLLEEDASSEKLIHITKLLDEIKVILKSFVPSRLDIHSQIDQTITNPTWDVQEKLVSWIEKFQSPQHDKMTSKWKKELPTNISTFLKQYYQHLEVVNKEVYEARTKLANGENLFQTSNDKQNNNGIPEKIQSGR
;
A
#
# COMPACT_ATOMS: atom_id res chain seq x y z
N MET A 1 8.98 21.20 15.91
CA MET A 1 10.12 21.46 15.02
C MET A 1 10.29 20.32 14.03
N ASP A 2 10.33 19.06 14.48
CA ASP A 2 10.55 17.91 13.59
C ASP A 2 9.50 17.70 12.50
N LYS A 3 8.20 17.90 12.79
CA LYS A 3 7.13 17.75 11.79
C LYS A 3 7.21 18.76 10.64
N GLN A 4 7.57 20.01 10.95
CA GLN A 4 7.71 21.06 9.93
C GLN A 4 8.94 20.82 9.04
N ILE A 5 10.02 20.29 9.60
CA ILE A 5 11.21 19.88 8.84
C ILE A 5 10.88 18.69 7.94
N GLN A 6 10.15 17.69 8.45
CA GLN A 6 9.70 16.54 7.66
C GLN A 6 8.79 16.95 6.50
N GLU A 7 7.82 17.84 6.74
CA GLU A 7 6.94 18.35 5.68
C GLU A 7 7.70 19.12 4.61
N GLN A 8 8.69 19.93 5.00
CA GLN A 8 9.54 20.65 4.06
C GLN A 8 10.43 19.71 3.24
N MET A 9 11.02 18.70 3.89
CA MET A 9 11.81 17.66 3.21
C MET A 9 10.95 16.83 2.25
N TYR A 10 9.75 16.45 2.66
CA TYR A 10 8.80 15.71 1.83
C TYR A 10 8.40 16.54 0.61
N LYS A 11 8.09 17.83 0.81
CA LYS A 11 7.76 18.74 -0.29
C LYS A 11 8.93 18.88 -1.27
N ALA A 12 10.13 19.17 -0.76
CA ALA A 12 11.33 19.31 -1.59
C ALA A 12 11.65 18.03 -2.39
N PHE A 13 11.41 16.85 -1.80
CA PHE A 13 11.57 15.58 -2.50
C PHE A 13 10.61 15.43 -3.69
N PHE A 14 9.33 15.78 -3.54
CA PHE A 14 8.37 15.72 -4.64
C PHE A 14 8.58 16.81 -5.69
N ASP A 15 9.08 17.98 -5.29
CA ASP A 15 9.48 19.04 -6.21
C ASP A 15 10.64 18.56 -7.12
N LEU A 16 11.62 17.82 -6.56
CA LEU A 16 12.69 17.17 -7.32
C LEU A 16 12.18 16.09 -8.28
N LEU A 17 11.16 15.31 -7.89
CA LEU A 17 10.54 14.32 -8.76
C LEU A 17 9.80 14.96 -9.94
N GLU A 18 9.21 16.14 -9.74
CA GLU A 18 8.56 16.90 -10.80
C GLU A 18 9.59 17.49 -11.78
N GLU A 19 10.74 17.94 -11.28
CA GLU A 19 11.87 18.37 -12.10
C GLU A 19 12.46 17.21 -12.92
N ASP A 20 12.65 16.04 -12.31
CA ASP A 20 13.12 14.81 -12.97
C ASP A 20 12.15 14.35 -14.08
N ALA A 21 10.84 14.39 -13.79
CA ALA A 21 9.80 14.05 -14.76
C ALA A 21 9.79 15.01 -15.96
N SER A 22 10.17 16.27 -15.75
CA SER A 22 10.19 17.31 -16.79
C SER A 22 11.51 17.36 -17.58
N SER A 23 12.61 16.85 -17.02
CA SER A 23 13.97 16.96 -17.56
C SER A 23 14.52 15.65 -18.17
N GLU A 24 13.67 14.63 -18.32
CA GLU A 24 14.03 13.25 -18.78
C GLU A 24 15.11 12.55 -17.95
N LYS A 25 15.57 13.15 -16.85
CA LYS A 25 16.51 12.56 -15.90
C LYS A 25 15.71 11.81 -14.85
N LEU A 26 15.47 10.52 -15.05
CA LEU A 26 14.57 9.73 -14.19
C LEU A 26 15.24 9.18 -12.92
N ILE A 27 16.30 9.81 -12.42
CA ILE A 27 17.17 9.24 -11.37
C ILE A 27 16.42 9.10 -10.04
N HIS A 28 15.76 10.16 -9.57
CA HIS A 28 15.01 10.16 -8.32
C HIS A 28 13.75 9.32 -8.44
N ILE A 29 13.13 9.30 -9.62
CA ILE A 29 11.98 8.45 -9.92
C ILE A 29 12.35 6.97 -9.81
N THR A 30 13.47 6.55 -10.41
CA THR A 30 13.98 5.18 -10.29
C THR A 30 14.28 4.82 -8.84
N LYS A 31 14.92 5.71 -8.07
CA LYS A 31 15.17 5.48 -6.65
C LYS A 31 13.87 5.27 -5.86
N LEU A 32 12.85 6.10 -6.11
CA LEU A 32 11.56 5.96 -5.46
C LEU A 32 10.88 4.64 -5.83
N LEU A 33 10.97 4.21 -7.10
CA LEU A 33 10.45 2.90 -7.51
C LEU A 33 11.14 1.75 -6.78
N ASP A 34 12.46 1.83 -6.59
CA ASP A 34 13.19 0.80 -5.85
C ASP A 34 12.78 0.78 -4.36
N GLU A 35 12.57 1.95 -3.75
CA GLU A 35 12.03 2.04 -2.39
C GLU A 35 10.62 1.43 -2.28
N ILE A 36 9.74 1.73 -3.24
CA ILE A 36 8.40 1.12 -3.32
C ILE A 36 8.49 -0.40 -3.41
N LYS A 37 9.41 -0.96 -4.21
CA LYS A 37 9.62 -2.43 -4.27
C LYS A 37 10.01 -2.99 -2.91
N VAL A 38 10.92 -2.33 -2.20
CA VAL A 38 11.35 -2.77 -0.86
C VAL A 38 10.15 -2.81 0.10
N ILE A 39 9.32 -1.77 0.09
CA ILE A 39 8.12 -1.72 0.94
C ILE A 39 7.12 -2.82 0.55
N LEU A 40 6.83 -3.01 -0.74
CA LEU A 40 5.92 -4.07 -1.21
C LEU A 40 6.42 -5.47 -0.80
N LYS A 41 7.73 -5.74 -0.91
CA LYS A 41 8.33 -7.01 -0.47
C LYS A 41 8.21 -7.21 1.04
N SER A 42 8.25 -6.13 1.83
CA SER A 42 8.06 -6.17 3.28
C SER A 42 6.66 -6.64 3.69
N PHE A 43 5.66 -6.53 2.81
CA PHE A 43 4.30 -7.05 3.02
C PHE A 43 4.23 -8.58 2.94
N VAL A 44 5.25 -9.23 2.40
CA VAL A 44 5.34 -10.69 2.30
C VAL A 44 6.79 -11.18 2.49
N PRO A 45 7.38 -11.05 3.69
CA PRO A 45 8.81 -11.26 3.91
C PRO A 45 9.28 -12.69 3.62
N SER A 46 8.39 -13.68 3.74
CA SER A 46 8.69 -15.09 3.49
C SER A 46 8.49 -15.55 2.05
N ARG A 47 7.94 -14.71 1.15
CA ARG A 47 7.56 -15.08 -0.23
C ARG A 47 8.55 -14.55 -1.26
N LEU A 48 9.69 -15.23 -1.38
CA LEU A 48 10.75 -14.90 -2.35
C LEU A 48 10.29 -14.98 -3.82
N ASP A 49 9.30 -15.83 -4.09
CA ASP A 49 8.66 -15.93 -5.40
C ASP A 49 7.93 -14.63 -5.77
N ILE A 50 7.22 -14.02 -4.82
CA ILE A 50 6.55 -12.73 -5.00
C ILE A 50 7.59 -11.62 -5.12
N HIS A 51 8.69 -11.66 -4.36
CA HIS A 51 9.76 -10.66 -4.47
C HIS A 51 10.36 -10.62 -5.87
N SER A 52 10.62 -11.80 -6.45
CA SER A 52 11.13 -11.93 -7.81
C SER A 52 10.15 -11.39 -8.84
N GLN A 53 8.85 -11.65 -8.68
CA GLN A 53 7.81 -11.10 -9.56
C GLN A 53 7.72 -9.57 -9.45
N ILE A 54 7.84 -9.01 -8.25
CA ILE A 54 7.86 -7.55 -8.04
C ILE A 54 9.01 -6.92 -8.81
N ASP A 55 10.22 -7.48 -8.71
CA ASP A 55 11.41 -6.97 -9.40
C ASP A 55 11.33 -7.05 -10.93
N GLN A 56 10.72 -8.12 -11.45
CA GLN A 56 10.54 -8.30 -12.89
C GLN A 56 9.44 -7.41 -13.46
N THR A 57 8.41 -7.12 -12.67
CA THR A 57 7.25 -6.35 -13.12
C THR A 57 7.51 -4.86 -13.04
N ILE A 58 8.05 -4.38 -11.92
CA ILE A 58 8.32 -2.96 -11.67
C ILE A 58 9.78 -2.71 -12.05
N THR A 59 10.01 -2.18 -13.24
CA THR A 59 11.36 -1.95 -13.76
C THR A 59 11.62 -0.46 -13.92
N ASN A 60 11.48 0.05 -15.14
CA ASN A 60 11.74 1.42 -15.49
C ASN A 60 10.50 2.29 -15.28
N PRO A 61 10.68 3.59 -15.00
CA PRO A 61 9.58 4.55 -14.91
C PRO A 61 8.96 4.81 -16.28
N THR A 62 8.11 3.89 -16.70
CA THR A 62 7.27 3.97 -17.89
C THR A 62 5.81 4.17 -17.49
N TRP A 63 4.96 4.58 -18.43
CA TRP A 63 3.53 4.77 -18.17
C TRP A 63 2.84 3.49 -17.67
N ASP A 64 3.22 2.35 -18.23
CA ASP A 64 2.74 1.02 -17.86
C ASP A 64 3.19 0.58 -16.45
N VAL A 65 4.22 1.21 -15.87
CA VAL A 65 4.58 0.97 -14.46
C VAL A 65 3.48 1.44 -13.50
N GLN A 66 2.68 2.47 -13.86
CA GLN A 66 1.60 2.95 -12.99
C GLN A 66 0.52 1.87 -12.83
N GLU A 67 0.09 1.25 -13.92
CA GLU A 67 -0.89 0.16 -13.88
C GLU A 67 -0.37 -1.04 -13.07
N LYS A 68 0.88 -1.42 -13.31
CA LYS A 68 1.55 -2.51 -12.59
C LYS A 68 1.62 -2.25 -11.09
N LEU A 69 1.95 -1.01 -10.69
CA LEU A 69 1.97 -0.60 -9.29
C LEU A 69 0.59 -0.70 -8.65
N VAL A 70 -0.47 -0.26 -9.34
CA VAL A 70 -1.84 -0.39 -8.84
C VAL A 70 -2.24 -1.87 -8.72
N SER A 71 -1.92 -2.69 -9.71
CA SER A 71 -2.18 -4.13 -9.66
C SER A 71 -1.44 -4.83 -8.51
N TRP A 72 -0.26 -4.35 -8.11
CA TRP A 72 0.46 -4.90 -6.97
C TRP A 72 -0.18 -4.50 -5.65
N ILE A 73 -0.51 -3.22 -5.45
CA ILE A 73 -1.08 -2.77 -4.18
C ILE A 73 -2.47 -3.38 -3.91
N GLU A 74 -3.27 -3.60 -4.95
CA GLU A 74 -4.57 -4.28 -4.85
C GLU A 74 -4.48 -5.69 -4.26
N LYS A 75 -3.35 -6.38 -4.46
CA LYS A 75 -3.14 -7.73 -3.89
C LYS A 75 -2.85 -7.69 -2.39
N PHE A 76 -2.41 -6.55 -1.86
CA PHE A 76 -1.97 -6.41 -0.48
C PHE A 76 -2.92 -5.58 0.40
N GLN A 77 -3.67 -4.67 -0.21
CA GLN A 77 -4.59 -3.80 0.50
C GLN A 77 -5.83 -4.56 1.01
N SER A 78 -6.48 -3.97 2.02
CA SER A 78 -7.80 -4.43 2.47
C SER A 78 -8.92 -3.99 1.49
N PRO A 79 -10.04 -4.74 1.40
CA PRO A 79 -11.12 -4.47 0.41
C PRO A 79 -11.77 -3.08 0.50
N GLN A 80 -11.63 -2.40 1.64
CA GLN A 80 -12.12 -1.03 1.82
C GLN A 80 -11.47 -0.03 0.86
N HIS A 81 -10.26 -0.34 0.38
CA HIS A 81 -9.48 0.51 -0.53
C HIS A 81 -9.75 0.24 -2.01
N ASP A 82 -10.52 -0.80 -2.36
CA ASP A 82 -10.74 -1.21 -3.76
C ASP A 82 -11.40 -0.13 -4.61
N LYS A 83 -12.28 0.68 -4.01
CA LYS A 83 -12.91 1.81 -4.70
C LYS A 83 -11.89 2.86 -5.12
N MET A 84 -10.86 3.08 -4.30
CA MET A 84 -9.81 4.05 -4.56
C MET A 84 -8.87 3.57 -5.68
N THR A 85 -8.37 2.34 -5.61
CA THR A 85 -7.52 1.77 -6.68
C THR A 85 -8.26 1.60 -8.00
N SER A 86 -9.55 1.26 -7.95
CA SER A 86 -10.41 1.22 -9.14
C SER A 86 -10.56 2.59 -9.79
N LYS A 87 -10.60 3.67 -8.99
CA LYS A 87 -10.61 5.05 -9.51
C LYS A 87 -9.27 5.37 -10.16
N TRP A 88 -8.16 5.05 -9.51
CA TRP A 88 -6.83 5.25 -10.07
C TRP A 88 -6.67 4.60 -11.43
N LYS A 89 -7.01 3.31 -11.56
CA LYS A 89 -6.95 2.60 -12.86
C LYS A 89 -7.70 3.29 -14.00
N LYS A 90 -8.81 3.97 -13.70
CA LYS A 90 -9.59 4.71 -14.71
C LYS A 90 -8.96 6.04 -15.10
N GLU A 91 -8.16 6.62 -14.22
CA GLU A 91 -7.49 7.90 -14.42
C GLU A 91 -6.10 7.75 -15.04
N LEU A 92 -5.51 6.54 -15.00
CA LEU A 92 -4.24 6.25 -15.64
C LEU A 92 -4.31 6.37 -17.18
N PRO A 93 -3.23 6.83 -17.84
CA PRO A 93 -1.98 7.33 -17.25
C PRO A 93 -2.09 8.78 -16.75
N THR A 94 -1.47 9.09 -15.62
CA THR A 94 -1.38 10.45 -15.04
C THR A 94 0.07 10.87 -14.83
N ASN A 95 0.35 12.16 -14.61
CA ASN A 95 1.72 12.62 -14.34
C ASN A 95 2.40 11.74 -13.27
N ILE A 96 3.57 11.19 -13.61
CA ILE A 96 4.26 10.20 -12.81
C ILE A 96 4.61 10.72 -11.40
N SER A 97 4.96 11.99 -11.23
CA SER A 97 5.28 12.55 -9.92
C SER A 97 4.04 12.61 -9.03
N THR A 98 2.92 13.09 -9.58
CA THR A 98 1.61 13.12 -8.91
C THR A 98 1.14 11.73 -8.53
N PHE A 99 1.24 10.78 -9.46
CA PHE A 99 0.86 9.40 -9.22
C PHE A 99 1.72 8.78 -8.10
N LEU A 100 3.04 8.86 -8.20
CA LEU A 100 3.95 8.26 -7.22
C LEU A 100 3.76 8.88 -5.83
N LYS A 101 3.44 10.17 -5.73
CA LYS A 101 3.09 10.82 -4.47
C LYS A 101 1.87 10.20 -3.82
N GLN A 102 0.78 10.10 -4.58
CA GLN A 102 -0.48 9.51 -4.08
C GLN A 102 -0.30 8.03 -3.76
N TYR A 103 0.41 7.31 -4.62
CA TYR A 103 0.72 5.91 -4.44
C TYR A 103 1.53 5.67 -3.16
N TYR A 104 2.59 6.44 -2.94
CA TYR A 104 3.44 6.32 -1.76
C TYR A 104 2.65 6.58 -0.46
N GLN A 105 1.79 7.60 -0.44
CA GLN A 105 0.91 7.87 0.70
C GLN A 105 -0.04 6.70 1.00
N HIS A 106 -0.63 6.10 -0.04
CA HIS A 106 -1.48 4.92 0.13
C HIS A 106 -0.68 3.70 0.59
N LEU A 107 0.54 3.54 0.07
CA LEU A 107 1.44 2.46 0.44
C LEU A 107 1.80 2.51 1.93
N GLU A 108 2.01 3.70 2.50
CA GLU A 108 2.23 3.88 3.95
C GLU A 108 1.01 3.44 4.78
N VAL A 109 -0.21 3.76 4.32
CA VAL A 109 -1.45 3.33 4.98
C VAL A 109 -1.55 1.80 4.97
N VAL A 110 -1.36 1.18 3.81
CA VAL A 110 -1.38 -0.29 3.69
C VAL A 110 -0.27 -0.93 4.53
N ASN A 111 0.94 -0.37 4.54
CA ASN A 111 2.04 -0.87 5.36
C ASN A 111 1.68 -0.88 6.85
N LYS A 112 1.07 0.21 7.33
CA LYS A 112 0.59 0.31 8.71
C LYS A 112 -0.47 -0.74 9.01
N GLU A 113 -1.46 -0.93 8.13
CA GLU A 113 -2.50 -1.97 8.29
C GLU A 113 -1.89 -3.37 8.37
N VAL A 114 -0.93 -3.69 7.48
CA VAL A 114 -0.23 -4.99 7.46
C VAL A 114 0.57 -5.20 8.76
N TYR A 115 1.28 -4.17 9.23
CA TYR A 115 2.04 -4.24 10.47
C TYR A 115 1.13 -4.45 11.69
N GLU A 116 0.03 -3.71 11.79
CA GLU A 116 -0.95 -3.85 12.86
C GLU A 116 -1.57 -5.25 12.85
N ALA A 117 -1.97 -5.76 11.68
CA ALA A 117 -2.50 -7.12 11.54
C ALA A 117 -1.48 -8.18 12.00
N ARG A 118 -0.21 -8.06 11.60
CA ARG A 118 0.84 -8.99 12.05
C ARG A 118 1.08 -8.93 13.55
N THR A 119 1.07 -7.73 14.13
CA THR A 119 1.25 -7.54 15.57
C THR A 119 0.12 -8.21 16.34
N LYS A 120 -1.13 -7.99 15.91
CA LYS A 120 -2.31 -8.66 16.48
C LYS A 120 -2.19 -10.19 16.38
N LEU A 121 -1.80 -10.71 15.22
CA LEU A 121 -1.61 -12.16 15.04
C LEU A 121 -0.51 -12.70 15.97
N ALA A 122 0.63 -12.02 16.08
CA ALA A 122 1.73 -12.41 16.95
C ALA A 122 1.34 -12.39 18.44
N ASN A 123 0.46 -11.47 18.82
CA ASN A 123 -0.12 -11.39 20.16
C ASN A 123 -1.26 -12.40 20.41
N GLY A 124 -1.67 -13.17 19.39
CA GLY A 124 -2.79 -14.11 19.48
C GLY A 124 -4.18 -13.44 19.48
N GLU A 125 -4.28 -12.19 19.05
CA GLU A 125 -5.55 -11.46 18.95
C GLU A 125 -6.33 -11.89 17.70
N ASN A 126 -7.66 -11.92 17.81
CA ASN A 126 -8.54 -12.17 16.66
C ASN A 126 -8.47 -11.02 15.64
N LEU A 127 -7.98 -11.31 14.44
CA LEU A 127 -7.91 -10.37 13.31
C LEU A 127 -9.29 -9.92 12.82
N PHE A 128 -10.28 -10.77 13.02
CA PHE A 128 -11.68 -10.50 12.69
C PHE A 128 -12.43 -10.24 13.99
N GLN A 129 -12.33 -9.03 14.52
CA GLN A 129 -13.32 -8.57 15.49
C GLN A 129 -14.64 -8.47 14.73
N THR A 130 -15.54 -9.43 14.92
CA THR A 130 -16.92 -9.29 14.47
C THR A 130 -17.51 -8.10 15.20
N SER A 131 -17.68 -6.97 14.51
CA SER A 131 -18.41 -5.79 15.02
C SER A 131 -19.90 -6.05 15.31
N ASN A 132 -20.29 -7.32 15.47
CA ASN A 132 -21.63 -7.80 15.77
C ASN A 132 -21.72 -8.50 17.13
N ASP A 133 -20.76 -8.31 18.03
CA ASP A 133 -21.01 -8.61 19.44
C ASP A 133 -21.81 -7.45 20.05
N LYS A 134 -23.09 -7.37 19.69
CA LYS A 134 -24.09 -6.99 20.69
C LYS A 134 -24.05 -8.08 21.75
N GLN A 135 -23.17 -7.91 22.72
CA GLN A 135 -23.18 -8.68 23.96
C GLN A 135 -24.56 -8.48 24.60
N ASN A 136 -25.42 -9.48 24.49
CA ASN A 136 -26.48 -9.63 25.47
C ASN A 136 -25.77 -9.99 26.79
N ASN A 137 -26.14 -9.32 27.89
CA ASN A 137 -25.48 -9.30 29.20
C ASN A 137 -25.16 -10.65 29.89
N ASN A 138 -25.34 -11.80 29.23
CA ASN A 138 -25.05 -13.13 29.76
C ASN A 138 -24.15 -14.02 28.87
N GLY A 139 -23.47 -13.49 27.84
CA GLY A 139 -22.36 -14.21 27.20
C GLY A 139 -22.71 -15.53 26.48
N ILE A 140 -23.97 -15.74 26.10
CA ILE A 140 -24.39 -16.92 25.32
C ILE A 140 -24.80 -16.45 23.90
N PRO A 141 -24.17 -16.95 22.82
CA PRO A 141 -24.57 -16.63 21.45
C PRO A 141 -25.93 -17.25 21.11
N GLU A 142 -26.85 -16.44 20.56
CA GLU A 142 -28.27 -16.76 20.32
C GLU A 142 -28.52 -17.75 19.16
N LYS A 143 -27.51 -18.07 18.34
CA LYS A 143 -27.65 -19.03 17.24
C LYS A 143 -26.45 -19.96 17.17
N ILE A 144 -26.57 -21.11 17.83
CA ILE A 144 -25.75 -22.28 17.53
C ILE A 144 -26.42 -22.98 16.35
N GLN A 145 -25.81 -22.87 15.16
CA GLN A 145 -26.24 -23.61 13.98
C GLN A 145 -25.79 -25.07 14.15
N SER A 146 -26.64 -25.90 14.76
CA SER A 146 -26.38 -27.34 14.85
C SER A 146 -26.62 -27.98 13.48
N GLY A 147 -25.57 -28.45 12.82
CA GLY A 147 -25.67 -29.23 11.59
C GLY A 147 -26.40 -30.55 11.82
N ARG A 148 -27.39 -30.83 10.97
CA ARG A 148 -27.89 -32.17 10.68
C ARG A 148 -27.45 -32.54 9.27
#